data_AF-A0A315XHW4-F1
#
_entry.id   AF-A0A315XHW4-F1
#
_cell.length_a   1.000
_cell.length_b   1.000
_cell.length_c   1.000
_cell.angle_alpha   90.00
_cell.angle_beta   90.00
_cell.angle_gamma   90.00
#
_symmetry.space_group_name_H-M   'P 1'
#
loop_
_entity.id
_entity.type
_entity.pdbx_description
1 polymer ?
#
loop_
_entity_poly.entity_id
_entity_poly.type
_entity_poly.pdbx_seq_one_letter_code
_entity_poly.pdbx_strand_id
1 'polypeptide(L)'
;MDRLLGNVIDDFTLYRIIQSIIIILSMFTVYIGIQIALTWRFLNPQGNSDEIISQKGSFIRSSIFIVITGFFMLSHEIFEGLAELEPDSTTYELLELIAFSGLVLFLYEWYTILKKIKQKSINLETDKLKI
;
A
#
# COMPACT_ATOMS: atom_id res chain seq x y z
N MET A 1 9.28 22.39 24.10
CA MET A 1 8.51 22.34 22.83
C MET A 1 7.22 21.53 23.00
N ASP A 2 6.91 21.08 24.23
CA ASP A 2 5.78 20.18 24.55
C ASP A 2 4.48 20.92 24.89
N ARG A 3 4.51 22.26 24.98
CA ARG A 3 3.37 23.06 25.43
C ARG A 3 2.43 23.56 24.33
N LEU A 4 2.80 23.46 23.05
CA LEU A 4 1.98 23.98 21.96
C LEU A 4 1.06 22.93 21.32
N LEU A 5 1.39 21.64 21.42
CA LEU A 5 0.55 20.56 20.86
C LEU A 5 -0.31 19.86 21.93
N GLY A 6 0.16 19.77 23.18
CA GLY A 6 -0.54 19.06 24.26
C GLY A 6 -1.79 19.76 24.82
N ASN A 7 -2.26 20.86 24.21
CA ASN A 7 -3.49 21.55 24.62
C ASN A 7 -4.61 21.46 23.57
N VAL A 8 -4.36 20.81 22.43
CA VAL A 8 -5.33 20.66 21.32
C VAL A 8 -5.53 19.20 20.95
N ILE A 9 -4.54 18.33 21.20
CA ILE A 9 -4.57 16.90 20.85
C ILE A 9 -4.16 16.11 22.09
N ASP A 10 -5.04 15.22 22.56
CA ASP A 10 -4.75 14.30 23.67
C ASP A 10 -3.70 13.26 23.28
N ASP A 11 -2.96 12.75 24.27
CA ASP A 11 -1.91 11.74 24.08
C ASP A 11 -2.43 10.47 23.38
N PHE A 12 -3.69 10.11 23.62
CA PHE A 12 -4.34 8.99 22.95
C PHE A 12 -4.50 9.20 21.44
N THR A 13 -4.95 10.39 21.03
CA THR A 13 -5.07 10.77 19.62
C THR A 13 -3.72 10.79 18.93
N LEU A 14 -2.70 11.36 19.60
CA LEU A 14 -1.35 11.41 19.07
C LEU A 14 -0.78 10.00 18.85
N TYR A 15 -0.98 9.09 19.81
CA TYR A 15 -0.58 7.69 19.69
C TYR A 15 -1.20 7.03 18.46
N ARG A 16 -2.51 7.20 18.24
CA ARG A 16 -3.20 6.57 17.10
C ARG A 16 -2.77 7.14 15.74
N ILE A 17 -2.51 8.44 15.65
CA ILE A 17 -1.95 9.05 14.45
C ILE A 17 -0.59 8.43 14.13
N ILE A 18 0.31 8.32 15.12
CA ILE A 18 1.63 7.70 14.96
C ILE A 18 1.48 6.25 14.52
N GLN A 19 0.56 5.50 15.13
CA GLN A 19 0.29 4.10 14.76
C GLN A 19 -0.16 3.96 13.30
N SER A 20 -1.04 4.83 12.83
CA SER A 20 -1.47 4.85 11.42
C SER A 20 -0.35 5.22 10.46
N ILE A 21 0.52 6.17 10.81
CA ILE A 21 1.74 6.45 10.04
C ILE A 21 2.63 5.20 9.94
N ILE A 22 2.83 4.49 11.05
CA ILE A 22 3.63 3.26 11.09
C ILE A 22 3.02 2.19 10.17
N ILE A 23 1.69 2.02 10.17
CA ILE A 23 1.02 1.06 9.27
C ILE A 23 1.27 1.42 7.80
N ILE A 24 1.10 2.70 7.43
CA ILE A 24 1.32 3.18 6.06
C ILE A 24 2.77 2.96 5.62
N LEU A 25 3.73 3.33 6.48
CA LEU A 25 5.15 3.11 6.21
C LEU A 25 5.46 1.61 6.07
N SER A 26 4.87 0.77 6.91
CA SER A 26 5.03 -0.68 6.83
C SER A 26 4.49 -1.23 5.50
N MET A 27 3.34 -0.73 5.02
CA MET A 27 2.81 -1.10 3.70
C MET A 27 3.77 -0.70 2.58
N PHE A 28 4.31 0.52 2.62
CA PHE A 28 5.33 0.97 1.67
C PHE A 28 6.59 0.12 1.74
N THR A 29 7.07 -0.23 2.93
CA THR A 29 8.25 -1.09 3.12
C THR A 29 8.02 -2.48 2.53
N VAL A 30 6.88 -3.11 2.83
CA VAL A 30 6.50 -4.41 2.25
C VAL A 30 6.46 -4.32 0.74
N TYR A 31 5.80 -3.30 0.21
CA TYR A 31 5.68 -3.09 -1.22
C TYR A 31 7.03 -2.92 -1.92
N ILE A 32 7.89 -2.04 -1.41
CA ILE A 32 9.26 -1.82 -1.93
C ILE A 32 10.08 -3.10 -1.81
N GLY A 33 10.00 -3.81 -0.68
CA GLY A 33 10.70 -5.08 -0.47
C GLY A 33 10.35 -6.12 -1.52
N ILE A 34 9.07 -6.24 -1.88
CA ILE A 34 8.66 -7.18 -2.92
C ILE A 34 9.13 -6.70 -4.31
N GLN A 35 9.07 -5.40 -4.61
CA GLN A 35 9.60 -4.87 -5.87
C GLN A 35 11.09 -5.17 -6.01
N ILE A 36 11.89 -4.94 -4.96
CA ILE A 36 13.31 -5.28 -4.93
C ILE A 36 13.53 -6.78 -5.15
N ALA A 37 12.78 -7.65 -4.45
CA ALA A 37 12.89 -9.10 -4.60
C ALA A 37 12.54 -9.57 -6.03
N LEU A 38 11.53 -8.97 -6.66
CA LEU A 38 11.16 -9.26 -8.04
C LEU A 38 12.25 -8.78 -9.01
N THR A 39 12.72 -7.53 -8.89
CA THR A 39 13.81 -7.01 -9.72
C THR A 39 15.06 -7.89 -9.60
N TRP A 40 15.41 -8.34 -8.40
CA TRP A 40 16.53 -9.25 -8.18
C TRP A 40 16.34 -10.59 -8.90
N ARG A 41 15.13 -11.16 -8.87
CA ARG A 41 14.82 -12.43 -9.55
C ARG A 41 14.83 -12.31 -11.07
N PHE A 42 14.51 -11.14 -11.63
CA PHE A 42 14.46 -10.89 -13.07
C PHE A 42 15.75 -10.31 -13.67
N LEU A 43 16.75 -9.95 -12.85
CA LEU A 43 18.08 -9.51 -13.29
C LEU A 43 18.93 -10.62 -13.95
N ASN A 44 18.38 -11.80 -14.21
CA ASN A 44 19.01 -12.77 -15.10
C ASN A 44 18.94 -12.26 -16.57
N PRO A 45 20.07 -12.18 -17.29
CA PRO A 45 20.32 -11.19 -18.35
C PRO A 45 19.65 -11.41 -19.72
N GLN A 46 18.42 -11.95 -19.79
CA GLN A 46 17.71 -12.18 -21.07
C GLN A 46 16.31 -11.54 -21.16
N GLY A 47 15.98 -10.59 -20.29
CA GLY A 47 14.65 -9.95 -20.27
C GLY A 47 14.53 -8.71 -21.17
N ASN A 48 13.66 -8.77 -22.17
CA ASN A 48 13.28 -7.65 -23.04
C ASN A 48 12.86 -6.40 -22.24
N SER A 49 13.34 -5.23 -22.68
CA SER A 49 13.07 -3.91 -22.10
C SER A 49 11.58 -3.55 -21.98
N ASP A 50 10.72 -4.16 -22.79
CA ASP A 50 9.28 -3.92 -22.79
C ASP A 50 8.57 -4.47 -21.54
N GLU A 51 9.13 -5.48 -20.86
CA GLU A 51 8.57 -6.01 -19.60
C GLU A 51 8.80 -5.07 -18.42
N ILE A 52 9.88 -4.28 -18.46
CA ILE A 52 10.19 -3.25 -17.47
C ILE A 52 9.16 -2.10 -17.56
N ILE A 53 8.63 -1.83 -18.75
CA ILE A 53 7.59 -0.82 -18.98
C ILE A 53 6.24 -1.27 -18.40
N SER A 54 5.92 -2.56 -18.47
CA SER A 54 4.72 -3.13 -17.81
C SER A 54 4.76 -2.98 -16.28
N GLN A 55 5.95 -3.08 -15.67
CA GLN A 55 6.13 -2.86 -14.23
C GLN A 55 5.91 -1.40 -13.81
N LYS A 56 6.26 -0.40 -14.63
CA LYS A 56 6.08 1.02 -14.27
C LYS A 56 4.61 1.40 -14.06
N GLY A 57 3.71 0.93 -14.93
CA GLY A 57 2.28 1.24 -14.83
C GLY A 57 1.64 0.62 -13.60
N SER A 58 1.97 -0.63 -13.31
CA SER A 58 1.53 -1.31 -12.09
C SER A 58 2.15 -0.68 -10.84
N PHE A 59 3.40 -0.20 -10.94
CA PHE A 59 4.07 0.46 -9.85
C PHE A 59 3.33 1.74 -9.41
N ILE A 60 2.96 2.58 -10.38
CA ILE A 60 2.22 3.82 -10.14
C ILE A 60 0.84 3.49 -9.54
N ARG A 61 0.13 2.49 -10.09
CA ARG A 61 -1.22 2.14 -9.64
C ARG A 61 -1.25 1.62 -8.20
N SER A 62 -0.34 0.69 -7.87
CA SER A 62 -0.20 0.19 -6.51
C SER A 62 0.24 1.29 -5.53
N SER A 63 1.10 2.22 -5.95
CA SER A 63 1.48 3.38 -5.13
C SER A 63 0.29 4.30 -4.86
N ILE A 64 -0.57 4.55 -5.86
CA ILE A 64 -1.81 5.33 -5.69
C ILE A 64 -2.73 4.67 -4.66
N PHE A 65 -2.89 3.34 -4.71
CA PHE A 65 -3.73 2.64 -3.72
C PHE A 65 -3.19 2.75 -2.30
N ILE A 66 -1.87 2.65 -2.10
CA ILE A 66 -1.26 2.85 -0.78
C ILE A 66 -1.45 4.30 -0.31
N VAL A 67 -1.27 5.29 -1.19
CA VAL A 67 -1.45 6.71 -0.86
C VAL A 67 -2.91 7.00 -0.48
N ILE A 68 -3.88 6.51 -1.25
CA ILE A 68 -5.31 6.66 -0.95
C ILE A 68 -5.60 6.01 0.41
N THR A 69 -5.21 4.75 0.59
CA THR A 69 -5.41 4.01 1.86
C THR A 69 -4.84 4.80 3.04
N GLY A 70 -3.60 5.27 2.93
CA GLY A 70 -2.95 6.00 4.00
C GLY A 70 -3.56 7.37 4.27
N PHE A 71 -3.97 8.11 3.24
CA PHE A 71 -4.64 9.39 3.40
C PHE A 71 -5.98 9.26 4.13
N PHE A 72 -6.79 8.28 3.75
CA PHE A 72 -8.09 8.04 4.38
C PHE A 72 -7.95 7.50 5.81
N MET A 73 -6.97 6.63 6.07
CA MET A 73 -6.69 6.11 7.40
C MET A 73 -6.16 7.20 8.34
N LEU A 74 -5.29 8.10 7.87
CA LEU A 74 -4.85 9.26 8.66
C LEU A 74 -5.99 10.24 8.92
N SER A 75 -6.82 10.50 7.91
CA SER A 75 -7.98 11.38 8.07
C SER A 75 -8.95 10.82 9.10
N HIS A 76 -9.23 9.51 9.05
CA HIS A 76 -10.03 8.80 10.04
C HIS A 76 -9.51 9.05 11.46
N GLU A 77 -8.22 8.77 11.71
CA GLU A 77 -7.61 8.93 13.03
C GLU A 77 -7.59 10.37 13.53
N ILE A 78 -7.30 11.33 12.65
CA ILE A 78 -7.27 12.75 13.01
C ILE A 78 -8.68 13.21 13.40
N PHE A 79 -9.69 12.89 12.59
CA PHE A 79 -11.05 13.34 12.89
C PHE A 79 -11.61 12.64 14.13
N GLU A 80 -11.31 11.36 14.35
CA GLU A 80 -11.82 10.62 15.52
C GLU A 80 -11.19 11.15 16.80
N GLY A 81 -9.90 11.48 16.76
CA GLY A 81 -9.21 12.05 17.90
C GLY A 81 -9.51 13.54 18.17
N LEU A 82 -10.20 14.23 17.26
CA LEU A 82 -10.72 15.59 17.42
C LEU A 82 -12.21 15.62 17.84
N ALA A 83 -12.81 14.47 18.12
CA ALA A 83 -14.25 14.28 18.32
C ALA A 83 -14.87 15.00 19.55
N GLU A 84 -14.13 15.82 20.30
CA GLU A 84 -14.77 16.80 21.20
C GLU A 84 -15.60 17.86 20.44
N LEU A 85 -15.50 17.95 19.10
CA LEU A 85 -16.14 18.98 18.28
C LEU A 85 -17.22 18.48 17.28
N GLU A 86 -17.81 17.30 17.51
CA GLU A 86 -18.91 16.69 16.71
C GLU A 86 -18.67 16.52 15.20
N PRO A 87 -18.16 15.34 14.79
CA PRO A 87 -18.49 14.76 13.49
C PRO A 87 -19.44 13.57 13.65
N ASP A 88 -20.43 13.48 12.76
CA ASP A 88 -21.37 12.35 12.67
C ASP A 88 -20.61 11.02 12.49
N SER A 89 -20.88 10.05 13.37
CA SER A 89 -20.29 8.69 13.40
C SER A 89 -20.16 8.04 12.02
N THR A 90 -21.13 8.31 11.15
CA THR A 90 -21.21 7.83 9.76
C THR A 90 -20.00 8.24 8.91
N THR A 91 -19.43 9.42 9.17
CA THR A 91 -18.30 9.95 8.40
C THR A 91 -17.03 9.16 8.67
N TYR A 92 -16.80 8.75 9.92
CA TYR A 92 -15.65 7.93 10.30
C TYR A 92 -15.68 6.56 9.63
N GLU A 93 -16.81 5.87 9.77
CA GLU A 93 -17.00 4.55 9.17
C GLU A 93 -16.81 4.60 7.65
N LEU A 94 -17.23 5.70 7.00
CA LEU A 94 -17.02 5.89 5.55
C LEU A 94 -15.55 6.11 5.19
N LEU A 95 -14.78 6.88 5.98
CA LEU A 95 -13.33 7.06 5.78
C LEU A 95 -12.59 5.73 5.96
N GLU A 96 -12.95 4.97 6.99
CA GLU A 96 -12.38 3.64 7.26
C GLU A 96 -12.70 2.66 6.12
N LEU A 97 -13.94 2.65 5.63
CA LEU A 97 -14.36 1.82 4.50
C LEU A 97 -13.58 2.13 3.23
N ILE A 98 -13.35 3.42 2.93
CA ILE A 98 -12.56 3.83 1.77
C ILE A 98 -11.10 3.40 1.94
N ALA A 99 -10.53 3.54 3.13
CA ALA A 99 -9.18 3.08 3.43
C ALA A 99 -9.03 1.57 3.18
N PHE A 100 -9.94 0.76 3.73
CA PHE A 100 -9.93 -0.69 3.51
C PHE A 100 -10.16 -1.07 2.05
N SER A 101 -11.00 -0.33 1.33
CA SER A 101 -11.21 -0.55 -0.11
C SER A 101 -9.93 -0.33 -0.90
N GLY A 102 -9.15 0.71 -0.60
CA GLY A 102 -7.84 0.95 -1.20
C GLY A 102 -6.86 -0.20 -0.94
N LEU A 103 -6.86 -0.75 0.27
CA LEU A 103 -6.04 -1.88 0.66
C LEU A 103 -6.42 -3.16 -0.09
N VAL A 104 -7.73 -3.43 -0.23
CA VAL A 104 -8.23 -4.57 -1.01
C VAL A 104 -7.83 -4.46 -2.48
N LEU A 105 -7.93 -3.27 -3.08
CA LEU A 105 -7.52 -3.02 -4.46
C LEU A 105 -6.01 -3.23 -4.65
N PHE A 106 -5.20 -2.76 -3.70
CA PHE A 106 -3.76 -3.00 -3.67
C PHE A 106 -3.44 -4.49 -3.65
N LEU A 107 -4.05 -5.25 -2.73
CA LEU A 107 -3.84 -6.70 -2.63
C LEU A 107 -4.32 -7.45 -3.89
N TYR A 108 -5.44 -7.05 -4.48
CA TYR A 108 -5.97 -7.66 -5.69
C TYR A 108 -5.07 -7.43 -6.92
N GLU A 109 -4.57 -6.21 -7.08
CA GLU A 109 -3.57 -5.93 -8.12
C GLU A 109 -2.34 -6.80 -7.91
N TRP A 110 -1.88 -6.93 -6.67
CA TRP A 110 -0.73 -7.77 -6.34
C TRP A 110 -0.94 -9.25 -6.64
N TYR A 111 -2.09 -9.80 -6.26
CA TYR A 111 -2.49 -11.16 -6.61
C TYR A 111 -2.46 -11.38 -8.13
N THR A 112 -2.93 -10.41 -8.91
CA THR A 112 -2.92 -10.47 -10.38
C THR A 112 -1.50 -10.50 -10.94
N ILE A 113 -0.59 -9.69 -10.42
CA ILE A 113 0.84 -9.68 -10.81
C ILE A 113 1.48 -11.03 -10.50
N LEU A 114 1.30 -11.55 -9.28
CA LEU A 114 1.86 -12.84 -8.86
C LEU A 114 1.35 -13.99 -9.72
N LYS A 115 0.06 -13.99 -10.06
CA LYS A 115 -0.54 -14.99 -10.95
C LYS A 115 0.11 -14.96 -12.34
N LYS A 116 0.33 -13.78 -12.92
CA LYS A 116 1.01 -13.61 -14.21
C LYS A 116 2.45 -14.11 -14.16
N ILE A 117 3.19 -13.78 -13.09
CA ILE A 117 4.58 -14.23 -12.91
C ILE A 117 4.65 -15.76 -12.83
N LYS A 118 3.77 -16.39 -12.05
CA LYS A 118 3.70 -17.86 -11.93
C LYS A 118 3.40 -18.54 -13.27
N GLN A 119 2.46 -18.01 -14.05
CA GLN A 119 2.14 -18.56 -15.38
C GLN A 119 3.34 -18.45 -16.33
N LYS A 120 4.03 -17.31 -16.33
CA LYS A 120 5.21 -17.10 -17.17
C LYS A 120 6.34 -18.06 -16.81
N SER A 121 6.60 -18.32 -15.51
CA SER A 121 7.66 -19.25 -15.11
C SER A 121 7.39 -20.69 -15.58
N ILE A 122 6.13 -21.15 -15.52
CA ILE A 122 5.74 -22.49 -15.98
C ILE A 122 5.95 -22.63 -17.50
N ASN A 123 5.59 -21.61 -18.27
CA ASN A 123 5.78 -21.63 -19.72
C ASN A 123 7.27 -21.72 -20.10
N LEU A 124 8.13 -20.95 -19.42
CA LEU A 124 9.58 -20.97 -19.64
C LEU A 124 10.22 -22.32 -19.32
N GLU A 125 9.76 -23.03 -18.29
CA GLU A 125 10.24 -24.40 -17.99
C GLU A 125 9.78 -25.40 -19.07
N THR A 126 8.55 -25.26 -19.55
CA THR A 126 7.98 -26.13 -20.58
C THR A 126 8.72 -25.98 -21.92
N ASP A 127 9.13 -24.76 -22.28
CA ASP A 127 9.90 -24.51 -23.50
C ASP A 127 11.34 -25.04 -23.41
N LYS A 128 11.96 -25.02 -22.23
CA LYS A 128 13.30 -25.62 -22.02
C LYS A 128 13.30 -27.15 -22.13
N LEU A 129 12.18 -27.81 -21.85
CA LEU A 129 12.04 -29.27 -21.93
C LEU A 129 11.75 -29.77 -23.35
N LYS A 130 11.48 -28.87 -24.31
CA LYS A 130 11.23 -29.19 -25.72
C LYS A 130 12.46 -29.07 -26.62
N ILE A 131 13.61 -28.70 -26.07
CA ILE A 131 14.92 -28.61 -26.74
C ILE A 131 15.75 -29.83 -26.33
#